data_AF-A0A7C9FTH0-F1
#
_entry.id   AF-A0A7C9FTH0-F1
#
_cell.length_a   1.000
_cell.length_b   1.000
_cell.length_c   1.000
_cell.angle_alpha   90.00
_cell.angle_beta   90.00
_cell.angle_gamma   90.00
#
_symmetry.space_group_name_H-M   'P 1'
#
loop_
_entity.id
_entity.type
_entity.pdbx_description
1 polymer ?
#
loop_
_entity_poly.entity_id
_entity_poly.type
_entity_poly.pdbx_seq_one_letter_code
_entity_poly.pdbx_strand_id
1 'polypeptide(L)' 'MEIARPATLVTSELLELARRMLARGQDYSPEADSFLSTDNSLALCSYADGAWIVDTRSDAADMNTWTKLEFVPARL' A
#
# COMPACT_ATOMS: atom_id res chain seq x y z
N MET A 1 -3.27 -19.09 -9.99
CA MET A 1 -2.58 -17.80 -9.77
C MET A 1 -2.44 -17.68 -8.26
N GLU A 2 -1.25 -17.92 -7.71
CA GLU A 2 -1.02 -17.79 -6.26
C GLU A 2 -0.96 -16.30 -5.92
N ILE A 3 -1.92 -15.83 -5.13
CA ILE A 3 -1.86 -14.50 -4.54
C ILE A 3 -0.79 -14.58 -3.44
N ALA A 4 0.36 -13.97 -3.69
CA ALA A 4 1.42 -13.86 -2.70
C ALA A 4 0.83 -13.22 -1.43
N ARG A 5 1.07 -13.84 -0.27
CA ARG A 5 0.52 -13.31 0.99
C ARG A 5 1.13 -11.91 1.27
N PRO A 6 0.36 -10.96 1.85
CA PRO A 6 0.82 -9.59 2.08
C PRO A 6 2.13 -9.47 2.87
N ALA A 7 2.42 -10.43 3.77
CA ALA A 7 3.65 -10.44 4.57
C ALA A 7 4.94 -10.60 3.74
N THR A 8 4.85 -11.18 2.54
CA THR A 8 5.98 -11.33 1.60
C THR A 8 6.14 -10.14 0.64
N LEU A 9 5.20 -9.19 0.63
CA LEU A 9 5.17 -8.02 -0.27
C LEU A 9 5.77 -6.75 0.36
N VAL A 10 6.06 -6.75 1.66
CA VAL A 10 6.62 -5.59 2.35
C VAL A 10 8.14 -5.55 2.17
N THR A 11 8.59 -4.87 1.12
CA THR A 11 10.01 -4.62 0.84
C THR A 11 10.48 -3.27 1.40
N SER A 12 11.80 -3.07 1.52
CA SER A 12 12.39 -1.81 1.94
C SER A 12 12.01 -0.66 1.00
N GLU A 13 11.97 -0.92 -0.30
CA GLU A 13 11.57 0.00 -1.35
C GLU A 13 10.12 0.45 -1.19
N LEU A 14 9.21 -0.49 -0.89
CA LEU A 14 7.81 -0.18 -0.65
C LEU A 14 7.64 0.71 0.60
N LEU A 15 8.40 0.42 1.67
CA LEU A 15 8.38 1.22 2.89
C LEU A 15 8.93 2.64 2.66
N GLU A 16 9.99 2.80 1.85
CA GLU A 16 10.50 4.12 1.49
C GLU A 16 9.50 4.92 0.65
N LEU A 17 8.84 4.28 -0.31
CA LEU A 17 7.81 4.89 -1.12
C LEU A 17 6.63 5.37 -0.25
N ALA A 18 6.13 4.50 0.62
CA ALA A 18 5.08 4.83 1.58
C ALA A 18 5.43 6.03 2.48
N ARG A 19 6.68 6.08 2.99
CA ARG A 19 7.18 7.24 3.76
C ARG A 19 7.19 8.53 2.94
N ARG A 20 7.62 8.47 1.68
CA ARG A 20 7.64 9.64 0.78
C ARG A 20 6.23 10.12 0.44
N MET A 21 5.29 9.19 0.22
CA MET A 21 3.88 9.53 -0.02
C MET A 21 3.28 10.29 1.17
N LEU A 22 3.44 9.76 2.39
CA LEU A 22 2.98 10.42 3.60
C LEU A 22 3.61 11.80 3.79
N ALA A 23 4.92 11.93 3.55
CA ALA A 23 5.61 13.21 3.67
C ALA A 23 5.11 14.27 2.67
N ARG A 24 4.54 13.84 1.54
CA ARG A 24 4.02 14.70 0.48
C ARG A 24 2.50 14.90 0.55
N GLY A 25 1.79 14.19 1.43
CA GLY A 25 0.33 14.15 1.43
C GLY A 25 -0.23 13.56 0.13
N GLN A 26 0.44 12.56 -0.42
CA GLN A 26 0.06 11.90 -1.67
C GLN A 26 -0.79 10.66 -1.36
N ASP A 27 -2.05 10.66 -1.79
CA ASP A 27 -3.01 9.61 -1.44
C ASP A 27 -2.71 8.26 -2.11
N TYR A 28 -2.14 8.26 -3.32
CA TYR A 28 -1.87 7.06 -4.12
C TYR A 28 -0.56 7.18 -4.91
N SER A 29 0.18 6.09 -5.07
CA SER A 29 1.38 6.03 -5.91
C SER A 29 1.25 4.93 -6.99
N PRO A 30 1.25 5.31 -8.28
CA PRO A 30 1.33 4.34 -9.38
C PRO A 30 2.71 3.67 -9.47
N GLU A 31 3.73 4.24 -8.84
CA GLU A 31 5.05 3.60 -8.77
C GLU A 31 4.96 2.33 -7.93
N ALA A 32 4.11 2.33 -6.90
CA ALA A 32 3.89 1.19 -6.01
C ALA A 32 3.30 -0.02 -6.73
N ASP A 33 2.47 0.20 -7.75
CA ASP A 33 1.82 -0.86 -8.52
C ASP A 33 2.86 -1.82 -9.10
N SER A 34 3.97 -1.28 -9.63
CA SER A 34 5.07 -2.08 -10.19
C SER A 34 5.80 -2.96 -9.16
N PHE A 35 5.78 -2.59 -7.88
CA PHE A 35 6.38 -3.36 -6.79
C PHE A 35 5.40 -4.37 -6.20
N LEU A 36 4.10 -4.04 -6.21
CA LEU A 36 3.07 -4.80 -5.55
C LEU A 36 2.47 -5.88 -6.45
N SER A 37 2.20 -5.57 -7.72
CA SER A 37 1.51 -6.51 -8.62
C SER A 37 1.75 -6.19 -10.09
N THR A 38 1.97 -7.20 -10.92
CA THR A 38 2.15 -7.01 -12.37
C THR A 38 0.84 -6.76 -13.12
N ASP A 39 -0.30 -7.01 -12.49
CA ASP A 39 -1.65 -6.87 -13.04
C ASP A 39 -2.44 -5.70 -12.42
N ASN A 40 -1.77 -4.83 -11.65
CA ASN A 40 -2.38 -3.72 -10.90
C ASN A 40 -3.50 -4.17 -9.94
N SER A 41 -3.47 -5.43 -9.51
CA SER A 41 -4.41 -5.96 -8.51
C SER A 41 -4.14 -5.45 -7.11
N LEU A 42 -2.98 -4.84 -6.86
CA LEU A 42 -2.60 -4.26 -5.58
C LEU A 42 -2.17 -2.80 -5.76
N ALA A 43 -2.66 -1.93 -4.88
CA ALA A 43 -2.28 -0.52 -4.85
C ALA A 43 -1.81 -0.10 -3.45
N LEU A 44 -0.91 0.89 -3.41
CA LEU A 44 -0.46 1.54 -2.17
C LEU A 44 -1.19 2.87 -2.01
N CYS A 45 -1.87 3.02 -0.88
CA CYS A 45 -2.57 4.23 -0.50
C CYS A 45 -1.96 4.82 0.79
N SER A 46 -2.01 6.13 0.95
CA SER A 46 -1.65 6.79 2.20
C SER A 46 -2.81 7.63 2.75
N TYR A 47 -2.96 7.59 4.07
CA TYR A 47 -4.01 8.28 4.83
C TYR A 47 -3.41 8.93 6.06
N ALA A 48 -4.22 9.73 6.76
CA ALA A 48 -3.82 10.43 7.98
C ALA A 48 -3.29 9.51 9.08
N ASP A 49 -3.60 8.21 9.04
CA ASP A 49 -3.20 7.24 10.06
C ASP A 49 -2.10 6.26 9.61
N GLY A 50 -1.64 6.34 8.36
CA GLY A 50 -0.52 5.55 7.83
C GLY A 50 -0.66 5.19 6.36
N ALA A 51 0.10 4.18 5.94
CA ALA A 51 0.06 3.64 4.58
C ALA A 51 -0.61 2.25 4.55
N TRP A 52 -1.28 1.95 3.45
CA TRP A 52 -2.17 0.81 3.30
C TRP A 52 -2.00 0.15 1.93
N ILE A 53 -1.99 -1.18 1.88
CA ILE A 53 -2.08 -1.95 0.63
C ILE A 53 -3.54 -2.40 0.46
N VAL A 54 -4.12 -2.14 -0.70
CA VAL A 54 -5.48 -2.55 -1.07
C VAL A 54 -5.45 -3.52 -2.26
N ASP A 55 -6.30 -4.56 -2.21
CA ASP A 55 -6.60 -5.37 -3.40
C ASP A 55 -7.70 -4.67 -4.21
N THR A 56 -7.36 -4.21 -5.41
CA THR A 56 -8.24 -3.45 -6.30
C THR A 56 -9.30 -4.30 -6.97
N ARG A 57 -9.19 -5.64 -6.90
CA ARG A 57 -10.21 -6.59 -7.38
C ARG A 57 -11.27 -6.86 -6.33
N SER A 58 -10.94 -6.62 -5.06
CA SER A 58 -11.90 -6.65 -3.96
C SER A 58 -12.66 -5.32 -3.93
N ASP A 59 -13.76 -5.27 -3.16
CA ASP A 59 -14.49 -4.02 -2.98
C ASP A 59 -13.59 -2.99 -2.27
N ALA A 60 -12.94 -2.13 -3.05
CA ALA A 60 -12.00 -1.13 -2.56
C ALA A 60 -12.66 -0.14 -1.59
N ALA A 61 -14.00 -0.08 -1.51
CA ALA A 61 -14.70 0.71 -0.51
C ALA A 61 -14.66 0.08 0.91
N ASP A 62 -14.42 -1.23 1.04
CA ASP A 62 -14.34 -1.91 2.33
C ASP A 62 -12.90 -1.89 2.87
N MET A 63 -12.60 -0.88 3.68
CA MET A 63 -11.31 -0.71 4.36
C MET A 63 -10.93 -1.89 5.27
N ASN A 64 -11.86 -2.77 5.67
CA ASN A 64 -11.52 -3.97 6.44
C ASN A 64 -10.73 -5.00 5.64
N THR A 65 -10.76 -4.89 4.31
CA THR A 65 -10.01 -5.77 3.41
C THR A 65 -8.60 -5.27 3.14
N TRP A 66 -8.24 -4.09 3.67
CA TRP A 66 -6.96 -3.44 3.42
C TRP A 66 -5.91 -3.88 4.44
N THR A 67 -4.66 -3.93 4.01
CA THR A 67 -3.52 -4.29 4.86
C THR A 67 -2.74 -3.04 5.25
N LYS A 68 -2.75 -2.67 6.53
CA LYS A 68 -1.96 -1.55 7.06
C LYS A 68 -0.46 -1.88 7.09
N LEU A 69 0.37 -0.95 6.65
CA LEU A 69 1.82 -1.01 6.81
C LEU A 69 2.20 -0.43 8.18
N GLU A 70 2.16 -1.26 9.23
CA GLU A 70 2.40 -0.81 10.62
C GLU A 70 3.78 -0.19 10.86
N PHE A 71 4.76 -0.50 10.02
CA PHE A 71 6.12 0.05 10.08
C PHE A 71 6.24 1.47 9.49
N VAL A 72 5.15 2.02 8.95
CA VAL A 72 5.09 3.37 8.37
C VAL A 72 4.11 4.21 9.19
N PRO A 73 4.56 4.80 10.31
CA PRO A 73 3.69 5.64 11.13
C PRO A 73 3.30 6.91 10.35
N ALA A 74 2.04 7.32 10.51
CA ALA A 74 1.63 8.67 10.12
C ALA A 74 2.44 9.71 10.89
N ARG A 75 2.68 10.86 10.24
CA ARG A 75 3.29 12.02 10.89
C ARG A 75 2.35 12.48 12.00
N LEU A 76 2.85 12.55 13.24
CA LEU A 76 2.21 13.30 14.33
C LEU A 76 2.08 14.78 13.97
#